data_AF-A0A354BEL4-F1
#
_entry.id   AF-A0A354BEL4-F1
#
_cell.length_a   1.000
_cell.length_b   1.000
_cell.length_c   1.000
_cell.angle_alpha   90.00
_cell.angle_beta   90.00
_cell.angle_gamma   90.00
#
_symmetry.space_group_name_H-M   'P 1'
#
loop_
_entity.id
_entity.type
_entity.pdbx_description
1 polymer ?
#
loop_
_entity_poly.entity_id
_entity_poly.type
_entity_poly.pdbx_seq_one_letter_code
_entity_poly.pdbx_strand_id
1 'polypeptide(L)'
;MDVKVTTGKKSGTVTWNLDQIVRELRASRELTHNIRLHGLIRELPSRKVLLGIVEGLCGALFPTHYGRADLNETNVDYFVGHTLNQTLPLLQEQVRRGLQFGHSLEEQADQAIASQAGELTAAFARQLPAIRGLLFTDLDAAYRGDPAATSASEILLCYPG
;
A
#
# COMPACT_ATOMS: atom_id res chain seq x y z
N MET A 1 48.15 -42.64 -33.85
CA MET A 1 47.99 -43.17 -32.49
C MET A 1 48.23 -42.02 -31.53
N ASP A 2 47.38 -40.98 -31.54
CA ASP A 2 46.05 -40.93 -30.89
C ASP A 2 46.24 -40.97 -29.36
N VAL A 3 45.84 -40.00 -28.54
CA VAL A 3 44.67 -39.12 -28.57
C VAL A 3 45.00 -37.82 -27.81
N LYS A 4 44.64 -36.66 -28.39
CA LYS A 4 44.62 -35.36 -27.71
C LYS A 4 43.53 -35.38 -26.63
N VAL A 5 43.93 -35.14 -25.38
CA VAL A 5 43.00 -34.99 -24.25
C VAL A 5 42.17 -33.73 -24.43
N THR A 6 40.89 -33.95 -24.18
CA THR A 6 39.70 -33.17 -24.43
C THR A 6 39.69 -31.81 -23.70
N THR A 7 39.11 -30.85 -24.40
CA THR A 7 38.61 -29.55 -23.97
C THR A 7 37.95 -29.53 -22.59
N GLY A 8 38.36 -28.58 -21.74
CA GLY A 8 37.63 -28.14 -20.55
C GLY A 8 37.49 -26.62 -20.55
N LYS A 9 36.44 -26.12 -21.21
CA LYS A 9 36.04 -24.70 -21.25
C LYS A 9 35.64 -24.27 -19.83
N LYS A 10 36.46 -23.46 -19.14
CA LYS A 10 36.08 -22.83 -17.87
C LYS A 10 34.93 -21.86 -18.14
N SER A 11 33.72 -22.23 -17.69
CA SER A 11 32.58 -21.31 -17.60
C SER A 11 32.99 -20.15 -16.69
N GLY A 12 33.14 -18.96 -17.27
CA GLY A 12 33.45 -17.75 -16.51
C GLY A 12 32.21 -17.33 -15.74
N THR A 13 32.11 -17.73 -14.48
CA THR A 13 31.10 -17.23 -13.56
C THR A 13 31.39 -15.75 -13.34
N VAL A 14 30.59 -14.88 -13.97
CA VAL A 14 30.64 -13.43 -13.73
C VAL A 14 30.38 -13.22 -12.24
N THR A 15 31.44 -12.89 -11.51
CA THR A 15 31.37 -12.59 -10.09
C THR A 15 31.11 -11.10 -9.97
N TRP A 16 29.85 -10.74 -9.79
CA TRP A 16 29.47 -9.35 -9.51
C TRP A 16 30.10 -8.98 -8.19
N ASN A 17 31.03 -8.02 -8.19
CA ASN A 17 31.70 -7.53 -6.99
C ASN A 17 30.71 -6.70 -6.15
N LEU A 18 29.78 -7.39 -5.49
CA LEU A 18 28.68 -6.80 -4.74
C LEU A 18 29.19 -5.89 -3.62
N ASP A 19 30.30 -6.24 -2.98
CA ASP A 19 30.90 -5.44 -1.91
C ASP A 19 31.35 -4.07 -2.40
N GLN A 20 31.96 -4.03 -3.59
CA GLN A 20 32.32 -2.77 -4.23
C GLN A 20 31.08 -1.96 -4.61
N ILE A 21 30.09 -2.59 -5.24
CA ILE A 21 28.85 -1.93 -5.66
C ILE A 21 28.11 -1.35 -4.45
N VAL A 22 27.98 -2.10 -3.35
CA VAL A 22 27.32 -1.64 -2.12
C VAL A 22 28.07 -0.46 -1.50
N ARG A 23 29.41 -0.48 -1.48
CA ARG A 23 30.23 0.63 -1.00
C ARG A 23 30.04 1.89 -1.84
N GLU A 24 30.06 1.78 -3.16
CA GLU A 24 29.86 2.90 -4.08
C GLU A 24 28.44 3.47 -3.98
N LEU A 25 27.43 2.60 -3.86
CA LEU A 25 26.05 3.02 -3.59
C LEU A 25 25.91 3.71 -2.23
N ARG A 26 26.61 3.25 -1.19
CA ARG A 26 26.64 3.94 0.12
C ARG A 26 27.25 5.33 -0.01
N ALA A 27 28.41 5.44 -0.65
CA ALA A 27 29.07 6.72 -0.88
C ALA A 27 28.15 7.69 -1.65
N SER A 28 27.48 7.21 -2.70
CA SER A 28 26.52 8.01 -3.47
C SER A 28 25.34 8.50 -2.61
N ARG A 29 24.78 7.64 -1.74
CA ARG A 29 23.64 7.98 -0.85
C ARG A 29 24.01 8.98 0.25
N GLU A 30 25.26 8.99 0.70
CA GLU A 30 25.69 9.82 1.82
C GLU A 30 26.32 11.14 1.39
N LEU A 31 27.02 11.16 0.25
CA LEU A 31 27.89 12.27 -0.15
C LEU A 31 27.41 13.01 -1.41
N THR A 32 26.81 12.32 -2.39
CA THR A 32 26.62 12.89 -3.75
C THR A 32 25.15 13.15 -4.08
N HIS A 33 24.24 12.26 -3.67
CA HIS A 33 22.81 12.35 -3.94
C HIS A 33 22.04 12.20 -2.63
N ASN A 34 22.38 13.03 -1.64
CA ASN A 34 21.78 12.95 -0.32
C ASN A 34 20.34 13.50 -0.37
N ILE A 35 19.37 12.58 -0.42
CA ILE A 35 17.93 12.89 -0.34
C ILE A 35 17.46 12.91 1.12
N ARG A 36 18.36 12.76 2.11
CA ARG A 36 18.00 12.78 3.52
C ARG A 36 17.73 14.21 3.94
N LEU A 37 16.48 14.50 4.25
CA LEU A 37 16.11 15.76 4.90
C LEU A 37 16.69 15.75 6.33
N HIS A 38 17.62 16.67 6.62
CA HIS A 38 18.28 16.83 7.93
C HIS A 38 19.09 15.62 8.45
N GLY A 39 19.59 14.75 7.57
CA GLY A 39 20.53 13.68 7.95
C GLY A 39 19.92 12.48 8.70
N LEU A 40 18.64 12.53 9.04
CA LEU A 40 17.91 11.43 9.68
C LEU A 40 17.25 10.51 8.65
N ILE A 41 17.23 9.21 8.95
CA ILE A 41 16.42 8.24 8.22
C ILE A 41 14.97 8.47 8.66
N ARG A 42 14.20 9.26 7.91
CA ARG A 42 12.76 9.36 8.10
C ARG A 42 12.08 8.16 7.46
N GLU A 43 11.22 7.51 8.23
CA GLU A 43 10.32 6.50 7.69
C GLU A 43 9.16 7.19 6.97
N LEU A 44 9.34 7.47 5.68
CA LEU A 44 8.27 7.99 4.83
C LEU A 44 7.08 7.01 4.75
N PRO A 45 5.87 7.51 4.46
CA PRO A 45 4.76 6.63 4.13
C PRO A 45 5.14 5.68 3.00
N SER A 46 4.86 4.39 3.21
CA SER A 46 5.17 3.34 2.26
C SER A 46 4.03 3.20 1.26
N ARG A 47 4.33 3.48 -0.03
CA ARG A 47 3.38 3.26 -1.13
C ARG A 47 2.81 1.84 -1.13
N LYS A 48 3.63 0.83 -0.82
CA LYS A 48 3.20 -0.57 -0.77
C LYS A 48 2.16 -0.79 0.33
N VAL A 49 2.34 -0.18 1.49
CA VAL A 49 1.40 -0.29 2.62
C VAL A 49 0.10 0.47 2.29
N LEU A 50 0.21 1.66 1.69
CA LEU A 50 -0.96 2.44 1.26
C LEU A 50 -1.83 1.69 0.25
N LEU A 51 -1.22 0.97 -0.70
CA LEU A 51 -1.98 0.12 -1.63
C LEU A 51 -2.78 -0.96 -0.90
N GLY A 52 -2.14 -1.69 0.02
CA GLY A 52 -2.84 -2.70 0.83
C GLY A 52 -3.93 -2.12 1.73
N ILE A 53 -3.75 -0.88 2.22
CA ILE A 53 -4.80 -0.16 2.96
C ILE A 53 -6.00 0.13 2.06
N VAL A 54 -5.77 0.66 0.85
CA VAL A 54 -6.84 0.94 -0.11
C VAL A 54 -7.57 -0.36 -0.47
N GLU A 55 -6.85 -1.43 -0.75
CA GLU A 55 -7.44 -2.76 -1.01
C GLU A 55 -8.30 -3.24 0.17
N GLY A 56 -7.81 -3.13 1.40
CA GLY A 56 -8.55 -3.50 2.61
C GLY A 56 -9.80 -2.65 2.83
N LEU A 57 -9.71 -1.33 2.60
CA LEU A 57 -10.86 -0.43 2.69
C LEU A 57 -11.89 -0.75 1.60
N CYS A 58 -11.47 -0.97 0.36
CA CYS A 58 -12.37 -1.38 -0.73
C CYS A 58 -13.05 -2.73 -0.41
N GLY A 59 -12.31 -3.70 0.14
CA GLY A 59 -12.85 -4.96 0.62
C GLY A 59 -13.89 -4.79 1.74
N ALA A 60 -13.64 -3.93 2.71
CA ALA A 60 -14.59 -3.64 3.78
C ALA A 60 -15.83 -2.86 3.27
N LEU A 61 -15.64 -1.93 2.34
CA LEU A 61 -16.72 -1.13 1.77
C LEU A 61 -17.58 -1.96 0.82
N PHE A 62 -17.02 -2.87 0.02
CA PHE A 62 -17.72 -3.70 -0.96
C PHE A 62 -17.33 -5.18 -0.81
N PRO A 63 -17.75 -5.84 0.29
CA PRO A 63 -17.27 -7.16 0.65
C PRO A 63 -17.67 -8.25 -0.36
N THR A 64 -18.84 -8.13 -0.99
CA THR A 64 -19.31 -9.07 -2.02
C THR A 64 -18.53 -8.99 -3.34
N HIS A 65 -17.73 -7.94 -3.55
CA HIS A 65 -17.03 -7.69 -4.81
C HIS A 65 -15.51 -7.73 -4.67
N TYR A 66 -14.98 -7.12 -3.61
CA TYR A 66 -13.54 -7.08 -3.32
C TYR A 66 -13.14 -7.92 -2.10
N GLY A 67 -14.10 -8.60 -1.45
CA GLY A 67 -13.85 -9.51 -0.34
C GLY A 67 -13.57 -10.94 -0.80
N ARG A 68 -13.84 -11.91 0.08
CA ARG A 68 -13.60 -13.34 -0.20
C ARG A 68 -14.70 -13.92 -1.08
N ALA A 69 -14.36 -14.90 -1.91
CA ALA A 69 -15.30 -15.56 -2.83
C ALA A 69 -16.43 -16.34 -2.11
N ASP A 70 -16.24 -16.65 -0.83
CA ASP A 70 -17.05 -17.51 0.02
C ASP A 70 -17.83 -16.72 1.10
N LEU A 71 -18.08 -15.43 0.87
CA LEU A 71 -18.89 -14.60 1.76
C LEU A 71 -20.39 -14.90 1.63
N ASN A 72 -21.06 -14.97 2.78
CA ASN A 72 -22.50 -15.14 2.94
C ASN A 72 -23.03 -14.17 4.00
N GLU A 73 -24.37 -14.04 4.10
CA GLU A 73 -25.00 -13.08 5.01
C GLU A 73 -24.56 -13.24 6.48
N THR A 74 -24.18 -14.46 6.88
CA THR A 74 -23.75 -14.75 8.26
C THR A 74 -22.30 -14.38 8.55
N ASN A 75 -21.41 -14.39 7.55
CA ASN A 75 -19.97 -14.16 7.75
C ASN A 75 -19.47 -12.80 7.24
N VAL A 76 -20.29 -12.07 6.49
CA VAL A 76 -19.91 -10.79 5.88
C VAL A 76 -19.56 -9.73 6.92
N ASP A 77 -20.34 -9.61 7.99
CA ASP A 77 -20.09 -8.62 9.05
C ASP A 77 -18.79 -8.92 9.80
N TYR A 78 -18.49 -10.21 10.01
CA TYR A 78 -17.22 -10.62 10.61
C TYR A 78 -16.05 -10.26 9.70
N PHE A 79 -16.17 -10.52 8.39
CA PHE A 79 -15.15 -10.15 7.42
C PHE A 79 -14.90 -8.64 7.38
N VAL A 80 -15.96 -7.83 7.35
CA VAL A 80 -15.86 -6.37 7.36
C VAL A 80 -15.17 -5.89 8.63
N GLY A 81 -15.63 -6.36 9.80
CA GLY A 81 -15.03 -6.01 11.09
C GLY A 81 -13.57 -6.40 11.19
N HIS A 82 -13.22 -7.62 10.77
CA HIS A 82 -11.83 -8.10 10.76
C HIS A 82 -10.94 -7.26 9.84
N THR A 83 -11.40 -7.00 8.62
CA THR A 83 -10.66 -6.24 7.61
C THR A 83 -10.39 -4.81 8.10
N LEU A 84 -11.40 -4.14 8.66
CA LEU A 84 -11.23 -2.79 9.23
C LEU A 84 -10.29 -2.78 10.43
N ASN A 85 -10.39 -3.79 11.32
CA ASN A 85 -9.51 -3.89 12.48
C ASN A 85 -8.04 -4.10 12.11
N GLN A 86 -7.75 -4.70 10.95
CA GLN A 86 -6.40 -4.82 10.42
C GLN A 86 -5.95 -3.57 9.65
N THR A 87 -6.86 -2.95 8.91
CA THR A 87 -6.54 -1.88 7.96
C THR A 87 -6.36 -0.52 8.63
N LEU A 88 -7.23 -0.17 9.60
CA LEU A 88 -7.20 1.14 10.25
C LEU A 88 -5.92 1.41 11.05
N PRO A 89 -5.34 0.44 11.80
CA PRO A 89 -4.05 0.67 12.47
C PRO A 89 -2.91 0.94 11.49
N LEU A 90 -2.90 0.26 10.33
CA LEU A 90 -1.92 0.52 9.28
C LEU A 90 -2.07 1.93 8.70
N LEU A 91 -3.32 2.35 8.46
CA LEU A 91 -3.62 3.72 8.02
C LEU A 91 -3.15 4.76 9.03
N GLN A 92 -3.44 4.56 10.32
CA GLN A 92 -2.98 5.45 11.39
C GLN A 92 -1.47 5.61 11.38
N GLU A 93 -0.72 4.52 11.21
CA GLU A 93 0.73 4.58 11.13
C GLU A 93 1.22 5.34 9.89
N GLN A 94 0.56 5.19 8.73
CA GLN A 94 0.90 5.98 7.55
C GLN A 94 0.57 7.47 7.71
N VAL A 95 -0.55 7.80 8.35
CA VAL A 95 -0.92 9.19 8.69
C VAL A 95 0.12 9.78 9.64
N ARG A 96 0.54 9.04 10.67
CA ARG A 96 1.59 9.45 11.61
C ARG A 96 2.90 9.78 10.89
N ARG A 97 3.35 8.92 9.99
CA ARG A 97 4.55 9.15 9.14
C ARG A 97 4.39 10.37 8.24
N GLY A 98 3.20 10.59 7.68
CA GLY A 98 2.87 11.77 6.87
C GLY A 98 2.91 13.07 7.67
N LEU A 99 2.34 13.07 8.88
CA LEU A 99 2.38 14.22 9.79
C LEU A 99 3.81 14.53 10.25
N GLN A 100 4.59 13.50 10.61
CA GLN A 100 6.00 13.67 10.94
C GLN A 100 6.77 14.33 9.80
N PHE A 101 6.45 14.03 8.54
CA PHE A 101 7.09 14.69 7.39
C PHE A 101 6.94 16.22 7.40
N GLY A 102 5.77 16.73 7.78
CA GLY A 102 5.46 18.16 7.78
C GLY A 102 5.98 18.97 8.98
N HIS A 103 6.32 18.32 10.10
CA HIS A 103 6.78 18.99 11.32
C HIS A 103 8.31 18.91 11.51
N SER A 104 8.90 19.97 12.07
CA SER A 104 10.31 20.00 12.49
C SER A 104 10.53 19.13 13.72
N LEU A 105 11.76 18.62 13.88
CA LEU A 105 12.20 17.57 14.82
C LEU A 105 12.21 18.03 16.30
N GLU A 106 11.08 18.45 16.85
CA GLU A 106 10.96 18.64 18.30
C GLU A 106 10.44 17.35 18.95
N GLU A 107 11.18 16.80 19.92
CA GLU A 107 10.83 15.54 20.62
C GLU A 107 9.48 15.60 21.36
N GLN A 108 9.00 16.80 21.69
CA GLN A 108 7.66 17.02 22.25
C GLN A 108 6.53 16.80 21.23
N ALA A 109 6.84 16.73 19.93
CA ALA A 109 5.86 16.56 18.86
C ALA A 109 5.39 15.10 18.71
N ASP A 110 6.16 14.10 19.13
CA ASP A 110 5.86 12.71 18.75
C ASP A 110 4.58 12.15 19.38
N GLN A 111 4.31 12.43 20.66
CA GLN A 111 3.03 12.04 21.28
C GLN A 111 1.85 12.83 20.72
N ALA A 112 2.03 14.14 20.48
CA ALA A 112 1.00 14.98 19.88
C ALA A 112 0.65 14.50 18.46
N ILE A 113 1.66 14.16 17.65
CA ILE A 113 1.50 13.61 16.30
C ILE A 113 0.81 12.24 16.35
N ALA A 114 1.18 11.36 17.29
CA ALA A 114 0.52 10.07 17.44
C ALA A 114 -0.96 10.22 17.80
N SER A 115 -1.29 11.14 18.72
CA SER A 115 -2.68 11.46 19.09
C SER A 115 -3.46 11.99 17.89
N GLN A 116 -2.89 12.99 17.21
CA GLN A 116 -3.49 13.60 16.03
C GLN A 116 -3.71 12.58 14.90
N ALA A 117 -2.76 11.67 14.67
CA ALA A 117 -2.91 10.60 13.69
C ALA A 117 -4.07 9.66 14.03
N GLY A 118 -4.22 9.31 15.32
CA GLY A 118 -5.35 8.52 15.81
C GLY A 118 -6.69 9.23 15.60
N GLU A 119 -6.77 10.51 15.94
CA GLU A 119 -7.99 11.32 15.77
C GLU A 119 -8.42 11.44 14.30
N LEU A 120 -7.47 11.74 13.41
CA LEU A 120 -7.72 11.82 11.96
C LEU A 120 -8.17 10.47 11.40
N THR A 121 -7.52 9.38 11.80
CA THR A 121 -7.89 8.04 11.34
C THR A 121 -9.28 7.64 11.83
N ALA A 122 -9.63 7.95 13.09
CA ALA A 122 -10.95 7.71 13.63
C ALA A 122 -12.02 8.57 12.95
N ALA A 123 -11.71 9.83 12.64
CA ALA A 123 -12.60 10.73 11.90
C ALA A 123 -12.85 10.25 10.48
N PHE A 124 -11.82 9.72 9.81
CA PHE A 124 -11.95 9.08 8.50
C PHE A 124 -12.80 7.79 8.59
N ALA A 125 -12.53 6.92 9.57
CA ALA A 125 -13.26 5.67 9.76
C ALA A 125 -14.77 5.91 9.96
N ARG A 126 -15.16 6.97 10.68
CA ARG A 126 -16.57 7.35 10.85
C ARG A 126 -17.26 7.79 9.55
N GLN A 127 -16.50 8.22 8.55
CA GLN A 127 -17.03 8.63 7.25
C GLN A 127 -17.22 7.47 6.27
N LEU A 128 -16.68 6.27 6.57
CA LEU A 128 -16.75 5.11 5.68
C LEU A 128 -18.19 4.75 5.23
N PRO A 129 -19.24 4.81 6.07
CA PRO A 129 -20.61 4.57 5.62
C PRO A 129 -21.10 5.59 4.59
N ALA A 130 -20.76 6.87 4.79
CA ALA A 130 -21.13 7.93 3.85
C ALA A 130 -20.36 7.82 2.53
N ILE A 131 -19.06 7.48 2.61
CA ILE A 131 -18.23 7.20 1.43
C ILE A 131 -18.80 6.03 0.62
N ARG A 132 -19.20 4.93 1.28
CA ARG A 132 -19.87 3.81 0.60
C ARG A 132 -21.13 4.26 -0.13
N GLY A 133 -21.94 5.10 0.51
CA GLY A 133 -23.16 5.64 -0.09
C GLY A 133 -22.86 6.46 -1.35
N LEU A 134 -21.87 7.35 -1.30
CA LEU A 134 -21.47 8.17 -2.45
C LEU A 134 -20.94 7.30 -3.61
N LEU A 135 -20.04 6.36 -3.31
CA LEU A 135 -19.51 5.43 -4.31
C LEU A 135 -20.61 4.57 -4.94
N PHE A 136 -21.63 4.20 -4.17
CA PHE A 136 -22.80 3.50 -4.72
C PHE A 136 -23.58 4.39 -5.69
N THR A 137 -23.72 5.69 -5.42
CA THR A 137 -24.37 6.60 -6.37
C THR A 137 -23.58 6.75 -7.67
N ASP A 138 -22.25 6.73 -7.61
CA ASP A 138 -21.39 6.76 -8.79
C ASP A 138 -21.56 5.47 -9.62
N LEU A 139 -21.67 4.31 -8.96
CA LEU A 139 -21.93 3.03 -9.61
C LEU A 139 -23.32 2.97 -10.27
N ASP A 140 -24.37 3.47 -9.60
CA ASP A 140 -25.72 3.54 -10.17
C ASP A 140 -25.76 4.50 -11.37
N ALA A 141 -25.03 5.62 -11.32
CA ALA A 141 -24.92 6.53 -12.45
C ALA A 141 -24.20 5.89 -13.65
N ALA A 142 -23.09 5.18 -13.42
CA ALA A 142 -22.39 4.43 -14.45
C ALA A 142 -23.29 3.34 -15.07
N TYR A 143 -24.07 2.63 -14.25
CA TYR A 143 -25.03 1.62 -14.71
C TYR A 143 -26.11 2.20 -15.63
N ARG A 144 -26.71 3.31 -15.24
CA ARG A 144 -27.73 3.98 -16.08
C ARG A 144 -27.16 4.55 -17.36
N GLY A 145 -25.87 4.88 -17.38
CA GLY A 145 -25.16 5.41 -18.54
C GLY A 145 -24.70 4.36 -19.55
N ASP A 146 -24.67 3.07 -19.19
CA ASP A 146 -24.19 1.98 -20.03
C ASP A 146 -25.32 0.97 -20.35
N PRO A 147 -25.97 1.06 -21.53
CA PRO A 147 -27.03 0.14 -21.93
C PRO A 147 -26.56 -1.32 -22.10
N ALA A 148 -25.24 -1.56 -22.12
CA ALA A 148 -24.66 -2.90 -22.25
C ALA A 148 -24.33 -3.53 -20.89
N ALA A 149 -24.38 -2.78 -19.78
CA ALA A 149 -24.12 -3.32 -18.45
C ALA A 149 -25.29 -4.18 -17.98
N THR A 150 -25.01 -5.45 -17.65
CA THR A 150 -26.05 -6.40 -17.21
C THR A 150 -26.28 -6.37 -15.69
N SER A 151 -25.34 -5.83 -14.90
CA SER A 151 -25.55 -5.59 -13.46
C SER A 151 -24.59 -4.54 -12.87
N ALA A 152 -24.99 -3.90 -11.77
CA ALA A 152 -24.10 -3.00 -11.00
C ALA A 152 -22.82 -3.69 -10.49
N SER A 153 -22.90 -5.01 -10.25
CA SER A 153 -21.78 -5.87 -9.86
C SER A 153 -20.71 -6.00 -10.95
N GLU A 154 -21.12 -5.95 -12.22
CA GLU A 154 -20.24 -6.07 -13.38
C GLU A 154 -19.45 -4.78 -13.63
N ILE A 155 -20.07 -3.63 -13.34
CA ILE A 155 -19.41 -2.32 -13.42
C ILE A 155 -18.29 -2.22 -12.38
N LEU A 156 -18.53 -2.72 -11.17
CA LEU A 156 -17.55 -2.77 -10.09
C LEU A 156 -16.29 -3.60 -10.43
N LEU A 157 -16.42 -4.59 -11.32
CA LEU A 157 -15.33 -5.46 -11.78
C LEU A 157 -14.62 -4.93 -13.03
N CYS A 158 -15.34 -4.25 -13.91
CA CYS A 158 -14.89 -3.93 -15.27
C CYS A 158 -14.62 -2.45 -15.53
N TYR A 159 -15.08 -1.53 -14.67
CA TYR A 159 -14.82 -0.11 -14.85
C TYR A 159 -13.58 0.34 -14.04
N PRO A 160 -12.50 0.79 -14.69
CA PRO A 160 -11.28 1.25 -14.03
C PRO A 160 -11.35 2.70 -13.54
N GLY A 161 -12.55 3.30 -13.58
CA GLY A 161 -12.81 4.72 -13.33
C GLY A 161 -12.64 5.15 -11.87
#